data_AF-A0A6A6JN74-F1
#
_entry.id   AF-A0A6A6JN74-F1
#
_cell.length_a   1.000
_cell.length_b   1.000
_cell.length_c   1.000
_cell.angle_alpha   90.00
_cell.angle_beta   90.00
_cell.angle_gamma   90.00
#
_symmetry.space_group_name_H-M   'P 1'
#
loop_
_entity.id
_entity.type
_entity.pdbx_description
1 polymer ?
#
loop_
_entity_poly.entity_id
_entity_poly.type
_entity_poly.pdbx_seq_one_letter_code
_entity_poly.pdbx_strand_id
1 'polypeptide(L)'
;MRFSTTVAAAAVAGGALAKDINVSVGKSGLKFEPAEITAAEGDNIYFKFWPKNHSVAQAAFAKPCEPLEGGLWSGFVPTTDTAKAAELTYMFTVTNASAPIWFYCTQGQHCQNGMVGVINPPYNNNNRTLQAFTEAAAQARQNVSPTSTAGEGGMLMNGTDHSTTPTSSGSATSGSPTGAASSLQVNSLAFSGVFGMLAYLVL
;
A
#
# COMPACT_ATOMS: atom_id res chain seq x y z
N MET A 1 -21.65 5.03 -57.69
CA MET A 1 -20.53 5.21 -56.74
C MET A 1 -21.13 5.44 -55.37
N ARG A 2 -21.04 4.46 -54.45
CA ARG A 2 -21.51 4.60 -53.06
C ARG A 2 -20.28 4.53 -52.15
N PHE A 3 -19.90 5.64 -51.56
CA PHE A 3 -18.80 5.71 -50.60
C PHE A 3 -19.35 5.41 -49.20
N SER A 4 -18.94 4.30 -48.61
CA SER A 4 -19.21 4.01 -47.19
C SER A 4 -18.06 4.57 -46.36
N THR A 5 -18.35 5.57 -45.55
CA THR A 5 -17.41 6.15 -44.58
C THR A 5 -17.57 5.45 -43.24
N THR A 6 -16.60 4.61 -42.89
CA THR A 6 -16.49 4.03 -41.54
C THR A 6 -15.88 5.08 -40.61
N VAL A 7 -16.67 5.61 -39.67
CA VAL A 7 -16.17 6.47 -38.59
C VAL A 7 -15.54 5.55 -37.52
N ALA A 8 -14.22 5.57 -37.40
CA ALA A 8 -13.52 4.92 -36.30
C ALA A 8 -13.62 5.83 -35.05
N ALA A 9 -14.38 5.40 -34.05
CA ALA A 9 -14.41 6.06 -32.75
C ALA A 9 -13.13 5.70 -31.98
N ALA A 10 -12.23 6.67 -31.83
CA ALA A 10 -11.08 6.53 -30.93
C ALA A 10 -11.57 6.61 -29.48
N ALA A 11 -11.54 5.49 -28.77
CA ALA A 11 -11.80 5.46 -27.33
C ALA A 11 -10.60 6.10 -26.61
N VAL A 12 -10.80 7.29 -26.06
CA VAL A 12 -9.84 7.88 -25.12
C VAL A 12 -9.96 7.09 -23.81
N ALA A 13 -9.01 6.20 -23.56
CA ALA A 13 -8.87 5.54 -22.27
C ALA A 13 -8.48 6.61 -21.24
N GLY A 14 -9.43 7.06 -20.43
CA GLY A 14 -9.15 7.88 -19.26
C GLY A 14 -8.44 7.03 -18.21
N GLY A 15 -7.15 7.28 -18.00
CA GLY A 15 -6.44 6.71 -16.85
C GLY A 15 -7.00 7.32 -15.57
N ALA A 16 -7.51 6.51 -14.66
CA ALA A 16 -7.82 6.96 -13.31
C ALA A 16 -6.49 7.33 -12.63
N LEU A 17 -6.36 8.59 -12.18
CA LEU A 17 -5.23 9.00 -11.38
C LEU A 17 -5.39 8.43 -9.96
N ALA A 18 -4.34 7.79 -9.45
CA ALA A 18 -4.28 7.37 -8.06
C ALA A 18 -4.48 8.57 -7.13
N LYS A 19 -5.42 8.46 -6.19
CA LYS A 19 -5.70 9.47 -5.18
C LYS A 19 -4.95 9.16 -3.89
N ASP A 20 -4.43 10.20 -3.27
CA ASP A 20 -3.95 10.14 -1.89
C ASP A 20 -5.09 10.45 -0.90
N ILE A 21 -5.35 9.51 0.01
CA ILE A 21 -6.40 9.61 1.04
C ILE A 21 -5.72 9.59 2.42
N ASN A 22 -5.92 10.65 3.19
CA ASN A 22 -5.34 10.75 4.52
C ASN A 22 -6.31 10.24 5.59
N VAL A 23 -5.81 9.39 6.49
CA VAL A 23 -6.48 8.92 7.69
C VAL A 23 -5.71 9.42 8.91
N SER A 24 -6.33 10.27 9.70
CA SER A 24 -5.77 10.69 10.98
C SER A 24 -5.98 9.58 12.01
N VAL A 25 -4.91 9.13 12.65
CA VAL A 25 -4.92 8.10 13.68
C VAL A 25 -4.70 8.76 15.03
N GLY A 26 -5.73 8.80 15.88
CA GLY A 26 -5.58 9.32 17.24
C GLY A 26 -5.76 10.84 17.42
N LYS A 27 -6.02 11.60 16.34
CA LYS A 27 -6.02 13.08 16.36
C LYS A 27 -7.00 13.67 17.37
N SER A 28 -8.21 13.14 17.39
CA SER A 28 -9.28 13.63 18.25
C SER A 28 -9.85 12.53 19.14
N GLY A 29 -8.98 11.66 19.66
CA GLY A 29 -9.29 10.56 20.57
C GLY A 29 -9.01 9.19 19.97
N LEU A 30 -9.60 8.14 20.56
CA LEU A 30 -9.40 6.74 20.17
C LEU A 30 -10.17 6.38 18.88
N LYS A 31 -9.80 7.00 17.76
CA LYS A 31 -10.48 6.79 16.46
C LYS A 31 -9.56 7.02 15.27
N PHE A 32 -10.01 6.47 14.14
CA PHE A 32 -9.53 6.76 12.80
C PHE A 32 -10.42 7.80 12.14
N GLU A 33 -9.84 8.77 11.44
CA GLU A 33 -10.60 9.84 10.79
C GLU A 33 -10.11 10.09 9.36
N PRO A 34 -10.89 9.72 8.33
CA PRO A 34 -12.17 9.02 8.42
C PRO A 34 -12.02 7.54 8.85
N ALA A 35 -13.04 7.00 9.52
CA ALA A 35 -13.09 5.58 9.89
C ALA A 35 -13.68 4.70 8.77
N GLU A 36 -14.42 5.28 7.85
CA GLU A 36 -14.98 4.61 6.67
C GLU A 36 -14.43 5.29 5.40
N ILE A 37 -13.77 4.51 4.55
CA ILE A 37 -13.00 5.01 3.41
C ILE A 37 -13.51 4.35 2.14
N THR A 38 -13.80 5.15 1.11
CA THR A 38 -14.02 4.68 -0.26
C THR A 38 -12.81 5.02 -1.11
N ALA A 39 -12.24 4.03 -1.77
CA ALA A 39 -11.00 4.14 -2.54
C ALA A 39 -11.04 3.21 -3.77
N ALA A 40 -10.51 3.70 -4.89
CA ALA A 40 -10.34 2.91 -6.11
C ALA A 40 -9.04 2.09 -6.06
N GLU A 41 -8.92 1.10 -6.95
CA GLU A 41 -7.64 0.40 -7.15
C GLU A 41 -6.57 1.40 -7.61
N GLY A 42 -5.40 1.33 -6.98
CA GLY A 42 -4.29 2.26 -7.18
C GLY A 42 -4.28 3.46 -6.21
N ASP A 43 -5.35 3.74 -5.49
CA ASP A 43 -5.36 4.80 -4.47
C ASP A 43 -4.42 4.47 -3.29
N ASN A 44 -3.82 5.50 -2.70
CA ASN A 44 -2.94 5.37 -1.54
C ASN A 44 -3.63 5.89 -0.27
N ILE A 45 -3.68 5.06 0.77
CA ILE A 45 -4.20 5.40 2.09
C ILE A 45 -3.02 5.70 3.01
N TYR A 46 -2.94 6.94 3.52
CA TYR A 46 -1.90 7.39 4.43
C TYR A 46 -2.44 7.51 5.85
N PHE A 47 -2.00 6.61 6.72
CA PHE A 47 -2.30 6.65 8.15
C PHE A 47 -1.28 7.55 8.86
N LYS A 48 -1.75 8.73 9.28
CA LYS A 48 -0.96 9.77 9.93
C LYS A 48 -1.24 9.78 11.43
N PHE A 49 -0.22 9.50 12.23
CA PHE A 49 -0.35 9.25 13.66
C PHE A 49 -0.23 10.55 14.47
N TRP A 50 -1.13 10.74 15.43
CA TRP A 50 -1.20 11.87 16.35
C TRP A 50 -0.80 11.42 17.77
N PRO A 51 -0.71 12.33 18.77
CA PRO A 51 -0.15 12.02 20.09
C PRO A 51 -0.61 10.71 20.71
N LYS A 52 0.23 10.22 21.63
CA LYS A 52 0.15 8.90 22.27
C LYS A 52 0.70 7.82 21.34
N ASN A 53 0.35 6.57 21.61
CA ASN A 53 0.81 5.42 20.86
C ASN A 53 -0.37 4.77 20.15
N HIS A 54 -0.26 4.63 18.84
CA HIS A 54 -1.30 4.07 18.00
C HIS A 54 -0.69 3.15 16.93
N SER A 55 -1.54 2.34 16.33
CA SER A 55 -1.18 1.35 15.32
C SER A 55 -2.37 1.10 14.38
N VAL A 56 -2.08 0.46 13.26
CA VAL A 56 -3.04 -0.04 12.28
C VAL A 56 -2.72 -1.51 12.05
N ALA A 57 -3.65 -2.40 12.38
CA ALA A 57 -3.59 -3.81 12.06
C ALA A 57 -4.85 -4.20 11.30
N GLN A 58 -4.72 -5.04 10.27
CA GLN A 58 -5.87 -5.62 9.59
C GLN A 58 -6.49 -6.74 10.43
N ALA A 59 -7.82 -6.85 10.38
CA ALA A 59 -8.61 -7.91 10.98
C ALA A 59 -9.56 -8.53 9.94
N ALA A 60 -10.03 -9.74 10.23
CA ALA A 60 -11.23 -10.24 9.58
C ALA A 60 -12.47 -9.56 10.20
N PHE A 61 -13.51 -9.30 9.39
CA PHE A 61 -14.77 -8.73 9.91
C PHE A 61 -15.34 -9.52 11.10
N ALA A 62 -15.24 -10.86 11.06
CA ALA A 62 -15.77 -11.74 12.09
C ALA A 62 -14.90 -11.81 13.37
N LYS A 63 -13.69 -11.25 13.34
CA LYS A 63 -12.71 -11.31 14.43
C LYS A 63 -12.06 -9.93 14.65
N PRO A 64 -12.83 -8.92 15.08
CA PRO A 64 -12.24 -7.64 15.47
C PRO A 64 -11.23 -7.83 16.61
N CYS A 65 -10.24 -6.95 16.68
CA CYS A 65 -9.18 -6.97 17.69
C CYS A 65 -8.24 -8.18 17.65
N GLU A 66 -8.32 -9.00 16.60
CA GLU A 66 -7.40 -10.09 16.28
C GLU A 66 -6.75 -9.85 14.91
N PRO A 67 -5.43 -10.04 14.76
CA PRO A 67 -4.74 -9.75 13.52
C PRO A 67 -5.09 -10.79 12.45
N LEU A 68 -5.30 -10.32 11.23
CA LEU A 68 -5.35 -11.18 10.06
C LEU A 68 -3.93 -11.61 9.69
N GLU A 69 -3.70 -12.91 9.55
CA GLU A 69 -2.41 -13.44 9.08
C GLU A 69 -2.07 -12.90 7.69
N GLY A 70 -0.85 -12.39 7.51
CA GLY A 70 -0.42 -11.72 6.27
C GLY A 70 -1.16 -10.40 5.97
N GLY A 71 -1.90 -9.85 6.94
CA GLY A 71 -2.62 -8.59 6.78
C GLY A 71 -1.74 -7.36 7.04
N LEU A 72 -2.36 -6.18 6.87
CA LEU A 72 -1.72 -4.90 7.16
C LEU A 72 -1.20 -4.83 8.60
N TRP A 73 0.02 -4.30 8.76
CA TRP A 73 0.58 -4.00 10.07
C TRP A 73 1.50 -2.79 10.02
N SER A 74 1.11 -1.67 10.64
CA SER A 74 1.97 -0.47 10.70
C SER A 74 3.08 -0.57 11.73
N GLY A 75 3.00 -1.48 12.69
CA GLY A 75 3.72 -1.31 13.96
C GLY A 75 3.11 -0.21 14.82
N PHE A 76 3.71 0.02 15.99
CA PHE A 76 3.37 1.14 16.85
C PHE A 76 4.11 2.41 16.43
N VAL A 77 3.39 3.51 16.30
CA VAL A 77 3.95 4.83 15.98
C VAL A 77 3.64 5.81 17.12
N PRO A 78 4.54 5.93 18.11
CA PRO A 78 4.36 6.86 19.22
C PRO A 78 4.75 8.29 18.82
N THR A 79 3.97 9.27 19.25
CA THR A 79 4.34 10.69 19.17
C THR A 79 3.79 11.47 20.36
N THR A 80 4.42 12.60 20.68
CA THR A 80 4.00 13.51 21.76
C THR A 80 3.50 14.85 21.25
N ASP A 81 3.69 15.17 19.96
CA ASP A 81 3.35 16.47 19.38
C ASP A 81 1.84 16.61 19.13
N THR A 82 1.19 17.50 19.88
CA THR A 82 -0.27 17.74 19.77
C THR A 82 -0.67 18.64 18.61
N ALA A 83 0.27 19.35 17.99
CA ALA A 83 0.03 20.25 16.88
C ALA A 83 0.30 19.61 15.51
N LYS A 84 1.09 18.52 15.45
CA LYS A 84 1.50 17.87 14.20
C LYS A 84 1.42 16.35 14.30
N ALA A 85 1.17 15.69 13.17
CA ALA A 85 1.32 14.25 13.08
C ALA A 85 2.80 13.83 13.18
N ALA A 86 3.04 12.58 13.56
CA ALA A 86 4.37 11.95 13.52
C ALA A 86 4.98 12.03 12.11
N GLU A 87 6.31 12.08 12.04
CA GLU A 87 7.03 12.03 10.77
C GLU A 87 6.83 10.69 10.06
N LEU A 88 6.76 9.61 10.84
CA LEU A 88 6.50 8.27 10.34
C LEU A 88 5.02 8.11 9.99
N THR A 89 4.74 7.81 8.72
CA THR A 89 3.41 7.54 8.18
C THR A 89 3.37 6.10 7.66
N TYR A 90 2.26 5.40 7.86
CA TYR A 90 2.04 4.09 7.24
C TYR A 90 1.16 4.27 6.00
N MET A 91 1.62 3.79 4.85
CA MET A 91 0.92 3.87 3.58
C MET A 91 0.50 2.49 3.11
N PHE A 92 -0.73 2.39 2.62
CA PHE A 92 -1.26 1.21 1.95
C PHE A 92 -1.81 1.59 0.57
N THR A 93 -1.40 0.87 -0.47
CA THR A 93 -1.97 1.02 -1.83
C THR A 93 -3.09 0.02 -2.03
N VAL A 94 -4.27 0.50 -2.41
CA VAL A 94 -5.44 -0.34 -2.66
C VAL A 94 -5.22 -1.19 -3.92
N THR A 95 -5.08 -2.50 -3.75
CA THR A 95 -4.87 -3.45 -4.87
C THR A 95 -6.14 -4.14 -5.33
N ASN A 96 -7.19 -4.15 -4.51
CA ASN A 96 -8.50 -4.72 -4.83
C ASN A 96 -9.59 -3.88 -4.17
N ALA A 97 -10.30 -3.06 -4.96
CA ALA A 97 -11.34 -2.17 -4.43
C ALA A 97 -12.62 -2.91 -4.02
N SER A 98 -12.79 -4.15 -4.48
CA SER A 98 -13.95 -5.00 -4.16
C SER A 98 -13.75 -5.82 -2.89
N ALA A 99 -12.57 -5.79 -2.27
CA ALA A 99 -12.24 -6.51 -1.04
C ALA A 99 -12.23 -5.55 0.16
N PRO A 100 -13.23 -5.60 1.06
CA PRO A 100 -13.25 -4.74 2.24
C PRO A 100 -12.09 -5.05 3.18
N ILE A 101 -11.38 -4.01 3.64
CA ILE A 101 -10.28 -4.11 4.59
C ILE A 101 -10.74 -3.54 5.92
N TRP A 102 -10.89 -4.41 6.91
CA TRP A 102 -11.25 -4.03 8.28
C TRP A 102 -9.96 -3.88 9.08
N PHE A 103 -9.84 -2.81 9.86
CA PHE A 103 -8.64 -2.53 10.62
C PHE A 103 -8.93 -1.95 11.99
N TYR A 104 -7.96 -2.03 12.89
CA TYR A 104 -8.09 -1.62 14.28
C TYR A 104 -6.76 -1.16 14.86
N CYS A 105 -6.82 -0.46 16.00
CA CYS A 105 -5.64 -0.14 16.79
C CYS A 105 -5.41 -1.20 17.89
N THR A 106 -4.19 -1.73 17.92
CA THR A 106 -3.80 -2.82 18.83
C THR A 106 -3.32 -2.32 20.21
N GLN A 107 -3.31 -1.00 20.44
CA GLN A 107 -2.88 -0.42 21.71
C GLN A 107 -3.91 -0.65 22.82
N GLY A 108 -3.53 -1.34 23.90
CA GLY A 108 -4.37 -1.50 25.09
C GLY A 108 -5.79 -1.95 24.74
N GLN A 109 -6.80 -1.22 25.21
CA GLN A 109 -8.21 -1.46 24.88
C GLN A 109 -8.75 -0.53 23.77
N HIS A 110 -7.89 0.04 22.93
CA HIS A 110 -8.33 0.99 21.90
C HIS A 110 -9.34 0.36 20.94
N CYS A 111 -9.10 -0.88 20.49
CA CYS A 111 -10.03 -1.60 19.61
C CYS A 111 -11.41 -1.79 20.27
N GLN A 112 -11.45 -2.30 21.50
CA GLN A 112 -12.69 -2.47 22.26
C GLN A 112 -13.42 -1.14 22.51
N ASN A 113 -12.67 -0.04 22.64
CA ASN A 113 -13.22 1.29 22.80
C ASN A 113 -13.62 1.96 21.46
N GLY A 114 -13.68 1.20 20.37
CA GLY A 114 -14.18 1.65 19.08
C GLY A 114 -13.14 2.24 18.14
N MET A 115 -11.85 2.08 18.42
CA MET A 115 -10.77 2.47 17.50
C MET A 115 -10.62 1.42 16.39
N VAL A 116 -11.60 1.42 15.49
CA VAL A 116 -11.72 0.53 14.33
C VAL A 116 -12.11 1.31 13.08
N GLY A 117 -11.86 0.74 11.90
CA GLY A 117 -12.21 1.34 10.63
C GLY A 117 -12.32 0.32 9.50
N VAL A 118 -12.77 0.80 8.34
CA VAL A 118 -12.94 -0.01 7.12
C VAL A 118 -12.61 0.79 5.86
N ILE A 119 -11.87 0.15 4.95
CA ILE A 119 -11.71 0.58 3.57
C ILE A 119 -12.64 -0.25 2.69
N ASN A 120 -13.38 0.41 1.81
CA ASN A 120 -14.35 -0.16 0.87
C ASN A 120 -15.35 -1.10 1.56
N PRO A 121 -16.16 -0.61 2.52
CA PRO A 121 -17.22 -1.42 3.09
C PRO A 121 -18.21 -1.89 2.00
N PRO A 122 -18.84 -3.06 2.19
CA PRO A 122 -19.79 -3.59 1.21
C PRO A 122 -21.05 -2.70 1.12
N TYR A 123 -21.27 -2.08 -0.04
CA TYR A 123 -22.34 -1.09 -0.29
C TYR A 123 -23.78 -1.58 -0.06
N ASN A 124 -24.02 -2.90 -0.08
CA ASN A 124 -25.36 -3.51 0.00
C ASN A 124 -25.47 -4.61 1.06
N ASN A 125 -24.60 -4.60 2.08
CA ASN A 125 -24.65 -5.60 3.15
C ASN A 125 -24.92 -4.93 4.50
N ASN A 126 -26.19 -4.86 4.87
CA ASN A 126 -26.66 -4.26 6.12
C ASN A 126 -26.06 -4.92 7.38
N ASN A 127 -25.46 -6.11 7.26
CA ASN A 127 -24.86 -6.86 8.37
C ASN A 127 -23.34 -6.74 8.43
N ARG A 128 -22.68 -6.13 7.43
CA ARG A 128 -21.22 -5.95 7.37
C ARG A 128 -20.86 -4.47 7.29
N THR A 129 -21.27 -3.72 8.31
CA THR A 129 -21.07 -2.27 8.43
C THR A 129 -19.96 -1.94 9.43
N LEU A 130 -19.44 -0.72 9.38
CA LEU A 130 -18.53 -0.20 10.42
C LEU A 130 -19.17 -0.27 11.81
N GLN A 131 -20.47 0.01 11.91
CA GLN A 131 -21.21 -0.11 13.17
C GLN A 131 -21.16 -1.55 13.70
N ALA A 132 -21.51 -2.55 12.89
CA ALA A 132 -21.49 -3.95 13.30
C ALA A 132 -20.08 -4.41 13.72
N PHE A 133 -19.04 -3.94 13.01
CA PHE A 133 -17.65 -4.22 13.37
C PHE A 133 -17.26 -3.57 14.71
N THR A 134 -17.70 -2.34 14.95
CA THR A 134 -17.47 -1.60 16.22
C THR A 134 -18.17 -2.28 17.39
N GLU A 135 -19.42 -2.71 17.22
CA GLU A 135 -20.19 -3.43 18.25
C GLU A 135 -19.55 -4.78 18.58
N ALA A 136 -19.08 -5.52 17.57
CA ALA A 136 -18.35 -6.77 17.78
C ALA A 136 -17.00 -6.53 18.46
N ALA A 137 -16.28 -5.45 18.11
CA ALA A 137 -15.01 -5.09 18.73
C ALA A 137 -15.15 -4.81 20.22
N ALA A 138 -16.24 -4.13 20.63
CA ALA A 138 -16.53 -3.87 22.04
C ALA A 138 -16.72 -5.14 22.88
N GLN A 139 -17.05 -6.27 22.26
CA GLN A 139 -17.19 -7.57 22.92
C GLN A 139 -15.92 -8.43 22.87
N ALA A 140 -14.85 -7.97 22.20
CA ALA A 140 -13.61 -8.72 22.08
C ALA A 140 -12.88 -8.82 23.44
N ARG A 141 -12.56 -10.05 23.85
CA ARG A 141 -11.92 -10.32 25.15
C ARG A 141 -10.46 -9.88 25.23
N GLN A 142 -9.80 -9.72 24.09
CA GLN A 142 -8.38 -9.41 23.97
C GLN A 142 -8.17 -8.44 22.82
N ASN A 143 -7.05 -7.70 22.85
CA ASN A 143 -6.58 -6.88 21.74
C ASN A 143 -5.17 -7.36 21.39
N VAL A 144 -5.02 -8.01 20.23
CA VAL A 144 -3.80 -8.75 19.89
C VAL A 144 -3.02 -7.97 18.85
N SER A 145 -1.72 -7.75 19.05
CA SER A 145 -0.88 -7.18 18.00
C SER A 145 -0.37 -8.27 17.04
N PRO A 146 -0.25 -8.00 15.73
CA PRO A 146 0.51 -8.86 14.82
C PRO A 146 1.94 -9.10 15.34
N THR A 147 2.47 -10.30 15.08
CA THR A 147 3.88 -10.64 15.33
C THR A 147 4.77 -10.46 14.09
N SER A 148 4.19 -10.01 12.97
CA SER A 148 4.92 -9.69 11.74
C SER A 148 5.73 -8.40 11.88
N THR A 149 6.63 -8.17 10.94
CA THR A 149 7.44 -6.96 10.87
C THR A 149 6.57 -5.73 10.62
N ALA A 150 6.86 -4.62 11.31
CA ALA A 150 6.18 -3.36 11.07
C ALA A 150 6.37 -2.91 9.59
N GLY A 151 5.29 -2.50 8.95
CA GLY A 151 5.23 -2.21 7.53
C GLY A 151 4.58 -3.31 6.69
N GLU A 152 4.34 -4.52 7.23
CA GLU A 152 3.71 -5.63 6.48
C GLU A 152 2.41 -5.20 5.79
N GLY A 153 2.20 -5.66 4.56
CA GLY A 153 1.04 -5.32 3.74
C GLY A 153 0.98 -3.87 3.25
N GLY A 154 1.95 -3.03 3.58
CA GLY A 154 2.05 -1.64 3.15
C GLY A 154 3.50 -1.16 3.18
N MET A 155 3.72 0.10 3.56
CA MET A 155 5.06 0.65 3.75
C MET A 155 5.09 1.77 4.77
N LEU A 156 6.18 1.84 5.53
CA LEU A 156 6.47 2.94 6.44
C LEU A 156 7.28 4.02 5.70
N MET A 157 6.78 5.24 5.71
CA MET A 157 7.38 6.40 5.05
C MET A 157 7.79 7.42 6.09
N ASN A 158 9.01 7.95 5.98
CA ASN A 158 9.43 9.09 6.78
C ASN A 158 9.05 10.39 6.06
N GLY A 159 8.77 11.47 6.81
CA GLY A 159 8.30 12.76 6.28
C GLY A 159 9.21 13.46 5.25
N THR A 160 10.33 12.84 4.86
CA THR A 160 11.24 13.27 3.80
C THR A 160 10.88 12.76 2.40
N ASP A 161 9.99 11.77 2.27
CA ASP A 161 9.68 11.12 0.97
C ASP A 161 8.44 11.66 0.24
N HIS A 162 7.92 12.82 0.63
CA HIS A 162 6.88 13.50 -0.15
C HIS A 162 7.50 14.30 -1.30
N SER A 163 8.02 13.62 -2.32
CA SER A 163 8.28 14.22 -3.63
C SER A 163 7.14 13.90 -4.57
N THR A 164 6.23 14.86 -4.73
CA THR A 164 5.23 14.87 -5.79
C THR A 164 5.91 15.07 -7.14
N THR A 165 6.07 14.02 -7.93
CA THR A 165 5.91 14.04 -9.41
C THR A 165 6.00 12.61 -9.98
N PRO A 166 4.98 12.11 -10.69
CA PRO A 166 5.18 11.01 -11.63
C PRO A 166 5.75 11.59 -12.92
N THR A 167 7.04 11.37 -13.21
CA THR A 167 7.55 11.55 -14.57
C THR A 167 7.22 10.30 -15.36
N SER A 168 6.23 10.41 -16.23
CA SER A 168 5.91 9.42 -17.26
C SER A 168 7.11 9.27 -18.21
N SER A 169 7.92 8.23 -18.04
CA SER A 169 8.85 7.79 -19.08
C SER A 169 8.10 6.85 -20.02
N GLY A 170 7.39 7.44 -20.98
CA GLY A 170 6.86 6.72 -22.12
C GLY A 170 7.99 6.09 -22.93
N SER A 171 7.93 4.78 -23.12
CA SER A 171 8.73 4.06 -24.09
C SER A 171 8.22 4.40 -25.50
N ALA A 172 9.11 4.79 -26.40
CA ALA A 172 8.85 4.78 -27.84
C ALA A 172 9.95 3.98 -28.53
N THR A 173 9.51 2.86 -29.11
CA THR A 173 10.29 1.88 -29.84
C THR A 173 10.54 2.33 -31.29
N SER A 174 11.74 2.03 -31.78
CA SER A 174 12.10 1.74 -33.18
C SER A 174 11.79 2.77 -34.29
N GLY A 175 12.86 3.45 -34.73
CA GLY A 175 13.00 3.98 -36.08
C GLY A 175 14.42 3.72 -36.60
N SER A 176 14.53 2.96 -37.68
CA SER A 176 15.70 2.89 -38.59
C SER A 176 15.16 3.11 -40.01
N PRO A 177 15.97 3.45 -41.04
CA PRO A 177 17.42 3.72 -41.10
C PRO A 177 17.76 5.05 -41.81
N THR A 178 19.03 5.45 -41.86
CA THR A 178 19.78 5.96 -43.05
C THR A 178 21.10 6.64 -42.66
N GLY A 179 22.19 6.27 -43.34
CA GLY A 179 23.24 7.24 -43.74
C GLY A 179 24.48 7.42 -42.87
N ALA A 180 25.50 6.62 -43.20
CA ALA A 180 26.90 7.01 -43.44
C ALA A 180 27.84 7.54 -42.31
N ALA A 181 28.97 6.81 -42.25
CA ALA A 181 30.37 7.23 -42.06
C ALA A 181 30.97 7.33 -40.64
N SER A 182 31.85 6.35 -40.39
CA SER A 182 33.23 6.48 -39.87
C SER A 182 33.42 7.03 -38.44
N SER A 183 34.21 6.46 -37.53
CA SER A 183 35.25 5.43 -37.59
C SER A 183 35.85 5.28 -36.18
N LEU A 184 36.35 4.08 -35.85
CA LEU A 184 37.45 3.77 -34.89
C LEU A 184 37.12 3.99 -33.38
N GLN A 185 37.54 3.18 -32.42
CA GLN A 185 38.40 1.99 -32.34
C GLN A 185 38.47 1.64 -30.84
N VAL A 186 38.17 0.41 -30.41
CA VAL A 186 38.70 -0.13 -29.15
C VAL A 186 38.84 -1.64 -29.24
N ASN A 187 40.06 -2.09 -28.93
CA ASN A 187 40.57 -3.44 -29.02
C ASN A 187 39.89 -4.42 -28.06
N SER A 188 39.65 -5.62 -28.60
CA SER A 188 39.40 -6.88 -27.90
C SER A 188 40.66 -7.44 -27.24
N LEU A 189 40.53 -8.03 -26.05
CA LEU A 189 41.31 -9.17 -25.56
C LEU A 189 40.35 -10.02 -24.67
N ALA A 190 39.70 -11.04 -25.23
CA ALA A 190 40.18 -12.42 -25.42
C ALA A 190 40.18 -13.24 -24.12
N PHE A 191 39.10 -14.03 -23.96
CA PHE A 191 39.01 -15.19 -23.07
C PHE A 191 39.92 -16.31 -23.59
N SER A 192 40.64 -16.98 -22.69
CA SER A 192 41.19 -18.32 -22.93
C SER A 192 41.10 -19.12 -21.65
N GLY A 193 40.28 -20.18 -21.69
CA GLY A 193 40.23 -21.20 -20.66
C GLY A 193 41.40 -22.16 -20.79
N VAL A 194 41.85 -22.69 -19.65
CA VAL A 194 42.75 -23.85 -19.58
C VAL A 194 42.31 -24.75 -18.42
N PHE A 195 42.32 -26.04 -18.71
CA PHE A 195 42.08 -27.21 -17.87
C PHE A 195 42.83 -27.22 -16.53
N GLY A 196 42.24 -27.91 -15.54
CA GLY A 196 42.93 -28.29 -14.30
C GLY A 196 42.18 -29.37 -13.53
N MET A 197 42.45 -30.63 -13.87
CA MET A 197 42.06 -31.84 -13.13
C MET A 197 43.20 -32.20 -12.17
N LEU A 198 42.93 -32.41 -10.87
CA LEU A 198 43.79 -33.20 -9.98
C LEU A 198 43.06 -33.57 -8.67
N ALA A 199 43.11 -34.85 -8.36
CA ALA A 199 42.53 -35.52 -7.21
C ALA A 199 43.52 -35.61 -6.03
N TYR A 200 42.99 -35.69 -4.79
CA TYR A 200 43.47 -36.43 -3.60
C TYR A 200 42.75 -35.84 -2.35
N LEU A 201 42.47 -36.49 -1.22
CA LEU A 201 42.25 -37.88 -0.80
C LEU A 201 41.80 -37.84 0.68
N VAL A 202 40.89 -38.75 1.03
CA VAL A 202 40.66 -39.40 2.34
C VAL A 202 41.58 -39.04 3.51
N LEU A 203 40.97 -38.57 4.60
CA LEU A 203 41.05 -39.13 5.97
C LEU A 203 39.85 -38.61 6.78
#